data_AF-A0A0G1Q2N3-F1
#
_entry.id   AF-A0A0G1Q2N3-F1
#
_cell.length_a   1.000
_cell.length_b   1.000
_cell.length_c   1.000
_cell.angle_alpha   90.00
_cell.angle_beta   90.00
_cell.angle_gamma   90.00
#
_symmetry.space_group_name_H-M   'P 1'
#
loop_
_entity.id
_entity.type
_entity.pdbx_description
1 polymer ?
#
loop_
_entity_poly.entity_id
_entity_poly.type
_entity_poly.pdbx_seq_one_letter_code
_entity_poly.pdbx_strand_id
1 'polypeptide(L)' 'MTSQLESKRHSLAHLLAAAVMELWPDTKRTIGPAIDDGFYYDFDGV' A
#
# COMPACT_ATOMS: atom_id res chain seq x y z
N MET A 1 -12.75 7.24 14.63
CA MET A 1 -11.39 7.63 15.07
C MET A 1 -10.49 6.45 14.82
N THR A 2 -9.76 6.46 13.69
CA THR A 2 -8.80 5.39 13.35
C THR A 2 -7.62 5.41 14.33
N SER A 3 -7.07 4.25 14.67
CA SER A 3 -5.95 4.20 15.61
C SER A 3 -4.68 4.79 14.99
N GLN A 4 -3.78 5.40 15.77
CA GLN A 4 -2.52 5.94 15.23
C GLN A 4 -1.68 4.87 14.50
N LEU A 5 -1.78 3.60 14.92
CA LEU A 5 -1.09 2.48 14.28
C LEU A 5 -1.69 2.15 12.90
N GLU A 6 -3.02 2.20 12.78
CA GLU A 6 -3.75 2.02 11.52
C GLU A 6 -3.37 3.10 10.50
N SER A 7 -3.27 4.36 10.92
CA SER A 7 -2.79 5.44 10.04
C SER A 7 -1.36 5.19 9.54
N LYS A 8 -0.46 4.71 10.41
CA LYS A 8 0.92 4.37 10.00
C LYS A 8 0.96 3.22 9.00
N ARG A 9 0.18 2.16 9.23
CA ARG A 9 0.05 1.03 8.30
C ARG A 9 -0.45 1.47 6.93
N HIS A 10 -1.44 2.37 6.89
CA HIS A 10 -1.93 2.93 5.63
C HIS A 10 -0.88 3.79 4.91
N SER A 11 -0.12 4.60 5.64
CA SER A 11 1.01 5.34 5.05
C SER A 11 2.09 4.41 4.49
N LEU A 12 2.37 3.28 5.15
CA LEU A 12 3.32 2.28 4.65
C LEU A 12 2.81 1.57 3.39
N ALA A 13 1.49 1.35 3.25
CA ALA A 13 0.90 0.86 2.00
C ALA A 13 1.15 1.84 0.84
N HIS A 14 1.01 3.16 1.09
CA HIS A 14 1.35 4.17 0.08
C HIS A 14 2.85 4.18 -0.27
N LEU A 15 3.73 3.99 0.72
CA LEU A 15 5.17 3.89 0.49
C LEU A 15 5.52 2.68 -0.38
N LEU A 16 4.90 1.53 -0.12
CA LEU A 16 5.05 0.33 -0.94
C LEU A 16 4.63 0.59 -2.40
N ALA A 17 3.46 1.21 -2.61
CA ALA A 17 3.01 1.57 -3.95
C ALA A 17 3.96 2.54 -4.64
N ALA A 18 4.49 3.55 -3.95
CA ALA A 18 5.47 4.46 -4.52
C ALA A 18 6.73 3.73 -5.01
N ALA A 19 7.28 2.82 -4.18
CA ALA A 19 8.45 2.04 -4.53
C ALA A 19 8.20 1.07 -5.70
N VAL A 20 7.05 0.38 -5.72
CA VAL A 20 6.70 -0.53 -6.81
C VAL A 20 6.55 0.22 -8.13
N MET A 21 5.89 1.39 -8.14
CA MET A 21 5.73 2.19 -9.36
C MET A 21 7.06 2.76 -9.89
N GLU A 22 8.07 2.95 -9.02
CA GLU A 22 9.41 3.36 -9.44
C GLU A 22 10.16 2.20 -10.11
N LEU A 23 10.07 1.00 -9.54
CA LEU A 23 10.76 -0.20 -10.03
C LEU A 23 10.07 -0.83 -11.25
N TRP A 24 8.74 -0.80 -11.29
CA TRP A 24 7.89 -1.36 -12.34
C TRP A 24 6.85 -0.31 -12.80
N PRO A 25 7.23 0.57 -13.74
CA PRO A 25 6.38 1.70 -14.14
C PRO A 25 5.05 1.30 -14.80
N ASP A 26 5.00 0.10 -15.40
CA ASP A 26 3.81 -0.41 -16.09
C ASP A 26 2.79 -1.08 -15.15
N THR A 27 3.15 -1.28 -13.87
CA THR A 27 2.26 -1.86 -12.87
C THR A 27 1.06 -0.94 -12.60
N LYS A 28 -0.13 -1.51 -12.46
CA LYS A 28 -1.36 -0.76 -12.14
C LYS A 28 -1.69 -0.92 -10.67
N ARG A 29 -1.98 0.21 -10.01
CA ARG A 29 -2.42 0.25 -8.61
C ARG A 29 -3.91 -0.06 -8.49
N THR A 30 -4.28 -0.95 -7.57
CA THR A 30 -5.68 -1.14 -7.17
C THR A 30 -5.93 -0.62 -5.76
N ILE A 31 -5.83 -1.45 -4.72
CA ILE A 31 -6.20 -1.10 -3.33
C ILE A 31 -5.08 -1.44 -2.35
N GLY A 32 -4.87 -0.57 -1.35
CA GLY A 32 -3.89 -0.79 -0.28
C GLY A 32 -4.38 -0.39 1.10
N PRO A 33 -5.18 -1.23 1.77
CA PRO A 33 -5.70 -0.93 3.10
C PRO A 33 -4.69 -1.28 4.20
N ALA A 34 -4.83 -0.60 5.33
CA ALA A 34 -4.32 -1.13 6.59
C ALA A 34 -5.23 -2.29 7.05
N ILE A 35 -4.64 -3.29 7.70
CA ILE A 35 -5.33 -4.42 8.31
C ILE A 35 -4.89 -4.58 9.78
N ASP A 36 -5.54 -5.47 10.52
CA ASP A 36 -5.36 -5.66 11.96
C ASP A 36 -3.91 -5.93 12.39
N ASP A 37 -3.12 -6.60 11.54
CA ASP A 37 -1.72 -6.93 11.82
C ASP A 37 -0.72 -6.29 10.85
N GLY A 38 -1.15 -5.42 9.94
CA GLY A 38 -0.24 -4.85 8.94
C GLY A 38 -0.92 -4.05 7.84
N PHE A 39 -0.45 -4.23 6.62
CA PHE A 39 -1.01 -3.64 5.40
C PHE A 39 -0.66 -4.53 4.21
N TYR A 40 -1.43 -4.41 3.14
CA TYR A 40 -1.07 -4.95 1.83
C TYR A 40 -1.32 -3.90 0.76
N TYR A 41 -0.83 -4.14 -0.45
CA TYR A 41 -1.20 -3.38 -1.63
C TYR A 41 -1.36 -4.36 -2.79
N ASP A 42 -2.52 -4.32 -3.42
CA ASP A 42 -2.84 -5.13 -4.59
C ASP A 42 -2.41 -4.39 -5.87
N PHE A 43 -1.86 -5.15 -6.80
CA PHE A 43 -1.28 -4.65 -8.03
C PHE A 43 -1.73 -5.52 -9.19
N ASP A 44 -2.19 -4.89 -10.27
CA ASP A 44 -2.53 -5.55 -11.52
C ASP A 44 -1.41 -5.35 -12.55
N GLY A 45 -1.10 -6.39 -13.32
CA GLY A 45 -0.06 -6.35 -14.36
C GLY A 45 1.37 -6.64 -13.90
N VAL A 46 1.56 -7.41 -12.82
CA VAL A 46 2.80 -8.16 -12.56
C VAL A 46 2.75 -9.50 -13.28
#